data_AF-A0A2G9TP52-F1
#
_entry.id   AF-A0A2G9TP52-F1
#
_cell.length_a   1.000
_cell.length_b   1.000
_cell.length_c   1.000
_cell.angle_alpha   90.00
_cell.angle_beta   90.00
_cell.angle_gamma   90.00
#
_symmetry.space_group_name_H-M   'P 1'
#
loop_
_entity.id
_entity.type
_entity.pdbx_description
1 polymer ?
#
loop_
_entity_poly.entity_id
_entity_poly.type
_entity_poly.pdbx_seq_one_letter_code
_entity_poly.pdbx_strand_id
1 'polypeptide(L)'
;NVLVKKFYLGIHNYLVVRDASTALALIINSISKKSLRLASWSRVQWPTGRVVNLVTVDAEALAAAAPFAHHLWSAVLEVAIALSLLYITIGPPVIAAVVIMVLYVPFNYCFSLIIKSYQ
;
A
#
# COMPACT_ATOMS: atom_id res chain seq x y z
N ASN A 1 4.98 -12.29 -26.54
CA ASN A 1 5.68 -11.57 -25.45
C ASN A 1 4.82 -10.63 -24.61
N VAL A 2 3.92 -9.81 -25.17
CA VAL A 2 3.04 -8.94 -24.35
C VAL A 2 1.96 -9.72 -23.59
N LEU A 3 1.40 -10.76 -24.21
CA LEU A 3 0.30 -11.55 -23.64
C LEU A 3 0.75 -12.38 -22.41
N VAL A 4 1.93 -13.00 -22.49
CA VAL A 4 2.58 -13.69 -21.37
C VAL A 4 2.87 -12.73 -20.22
N LYS A 5 3.40 -11.54 -20.51
CA LYS A 5 3.70 -10.52 -19.50
C LYS A 5 2.44 -10.04 -18.78
N LYS A 6 1.34 -9.81 -19.51
CA LYS A 6 0.02 -9.46 -18.94
C LYS A 6 -0.54 -10.59 -18.07
N PHE A 7 -0.38 -11.84 -18.48
CA PHE A 7 -0.80 -13.00 -17.71
C PHE A 7 -0.05 -13.10 -16.37
N TYR A 8 1.29 -12.95 -16.39
CA TYR A 8 2.11 -12.92 -15.17
C TYR A 8 1.75 -11.75 -14.26
N LEU A 9 1.56 -10.55 -14.81
CA LEU A 9 1.11 -9.37 -14.06
C LEU A 9 -0.27 -9.60 -13.42
N GLY A 10 -1.18 -10.24 -14.14
CA GLY A 10 -2.51 -10.60 -13.63
C GLY A 10 -2.42 -11.56 -12.44
N ILE A 11 -1.63 -12.63 -12.57
CA ILE A 11 -1.40 -13.59 -11.48
C ILE A 11 -0.73 -12.91 -10.29
N HIS A 12 0.31 -12.11 -10.51
CA HIS A 12 1.02 -11.40 -9.45
C HIS A 12 0.08 -10.47 -8.69
N ASN A 13 -0.69 -9.62 -9.40
CA ASN A 13 -1.60 -8.68 -8.75
C ASN A 13 -2.72 -9.43 -7.99
N TYR A 14 -3.21 -10.55 -8.53
CA TYR A 14 -4.17 -11.40 -7.83
C TYR A 14 -3.60 -11.99 -6.54
N LEU A 15 -2.38 -12.52 -6.57
CA LEU A 15 -1.71 -13.08 -5.39
C LEU A 15 -1.48 -12.02 -4.31
N VAL A 16 -1.02 -10.83 -4.71
CA VAL A 16 -0.81 -9.70 -3.79
C VAL A 16 -2.11 -9.27 -3.13
N VAL A 17 -3.19 -9.14 -3.91
CA VAL A 17 -4.52 -8.78 -3.38
C VAL A 17 -5.05 -9.87 -2.45
N ARG A 18 -4.81 -11.14 -2.76
CA ARG A 18 -5.19 -12.27 -1.90
C ARG A 18 -4.42 -12.24 -0.57
N ASP A 19 -3.12 -12.05 -0.61
CA ASP A 19 -2.28 -12.07 0.60
C ASP A 19 -2.59 -10.84 1.49
N ALA A 20 -2.83 -9.67 0.89
CA ALA A 20 -3.27 -8.48 1.60
C ALA A 20 -4.65 -8.67 2.24
N SER A 21 -5.64 -9.17 1.49
CA SER A 21 -7.01 -9.36 2.00
C SER A 21 -7.09 -10.42 3.10
N THR A 22 -6.32 -11.51 2.99
CA THR A 22 -6.25 -12.53 4.04
C THR A 22 -5.59 -12.02 5.31
N ALA A 23 -4.49 -11.26 5.21
CA ALA A 23 -3.86 -10.63 6.38
C ALA A 23 -4.83 -9.69 7.11
N LEU A 24 -5.58 -8.89 6.37
CA LEU A 24 -6.58 -7.99 6.95
C LEU A 24 -7.73 -8.74 7.60
N ALA A 25 -8.25 -9.80 6.97
CA ALA A 25 -9.28 -10.65 7.54
C ALA A 25 -8.82 -11.26 8.88
N LEU A 26 -7.55 -11.66 9.01
CA LEU A 26 -6.99 -12.16 10.27
C LEU A 26 -6.97 -11.09 11.36
N ILE A 27 -6.55 -9.87 11.01
CA ILE A 27 -6.54 -8.73 11.95
C ILE A 27 -7.96 -8.41 12.42
N ILE A 28 -8.91 -8.29 11.50
CA ILE A 28 -10.34 -8.05 11.80
C ILE A 28 -10.91 -9.13 12.70
N ASN A 29 -10.63 -10.40 12.41
CA ASN A 29 -11.09 -11.53 13.20
C ASN A 29 -10.48 -11.49 14.61
N SER A 30 -9.20 -11.11 14.74
CA SER A 30 -8.55 -10.96 16.05
C SER A 30 -9.18 -9.85 16.89
N ILE A 31 -9.49 -8.70 16.27
CA ILE A 31 -10.15 -7.55 16.92
C ILE A 31 -11.58 -7.93 17.33
N SER A 32 -12.32 -8.58 16.44
CA SER A 32 -13.68 -9.08 16.71
C SER A 32 -13.71 -10.10 17.85
N LYS A 33 -12.74 -11.02 17.93
CA LYS A 33 -12.62 -11.95 19.05
C LYS A 33 -12.25 -11.24 20.36
N LYS A 34 -11.40 -10.22 20.30
CA LYS A 34 -11.01 -9.43 21.47
C LYS A 34 -12.17 -8.62 22.03
N SER A 35 -13.02 -8.06 21.16
CA SER A 35 -14.17 -7.24 21.57
C SER A 35 -15.21 -8.04 22.36
N LEU A 36 -15.41 -9.32 22.00
CA LEU A 36 -16.30 -10.23 22.73
C LEU A 36 -15.79 -10.56 24.15
N ARG A 37 -14.48 -10.46 24.39
CA ARG A 37 -13.83 -10.78 25.68
C ARG A 37 -13.49 -9.54 26.51
N LEU A 38 -13.94 -8.36 26.10
CA LEU A 38 -13.59 -7.11 26.77
C LEU A 38 -14.21 -7.02 28.17
N ALA A 39 -13.50 -6.42 29.13
CA ALA A 39 -14.02 -6.18 30.47
C ALA A 39 -15.02 -4.99 30.49
N SER A 40 -15.87 -4.92 31.51
CA SER A 40 -16.92 -3.89 31.61
C SER A 40 -16.37 -2.46 31.62
N TRP A 41 -15.25 -2.22 32.33
CA TRP A 41 -14.60 -0.91 32.37
C TRP A 41 -14.02 -0.49 31.01
N SER A 42 -13.50 -1.43 30.23
CA SER A 42 -12.96 -1.15 28.89
C SER A 42 -14.07 -0.89 27.86
N ARG A 43 -15.27 -1.44 28.06
CA ARG A 43 -16.45 -1.19 27.20
C ARG A 43 -16.91 0.27 27.23
N VAL A 44 -16.59 1.02 28.29
CA VAL A 44 -16.87 2.46 28.37
C VAL A 44 -16.05 3.23 27.33
N GLN A 45 -14.78 2.84 27.11
CA GLN A 45 -13.90 3.48 26.12
C GLN A 45 -14.06 2.90 24.70
N TRP A 46 -14.39 1.61 24.63
CA TRP A 46 -14.59 0.86 23.38
C TRP A 46 -15.99 0.22 23.33
N PRO A 47 -17.04 1.01 23.06
CA PRO A 47 -18.38 0.49 22.90
C PRO A 47 -18.47 -0.44 21.69
N THR A 48 -19.38 -1.41 21.72
CA THR A 48 -19.60 -2.37 20.62
C THR A 48 -19.82 -1.66 19.28
N GLY A 49 -20.59 -0.56 19.26
CA GLY A 49 -20.84 0.21 18.04
C GLY A 49 -19.58 0.83 17.43
N ARG A 50 -18.65 1.33 18.26
CA ARG A 50 -17.36 1.87 17.79
C ARG A 50 -16.50 0.76 17.21
N VAL A 51 -16.45 -0.41 17.84
CA VAL A 51 -15.67 -1.56 17.34
C VAL A 51 -16.25 -2.11 16.05
N VAL A 52 -17.58 -2.19 15.92
CA VAL A 52 -18.23 -2.61 14.67
C VAL A 52 -17.92 -1.62 13.56
N ASN A 53 -18.07 -0.31 13.81
CA ASN A 53 -17.71 0.72 12.82
C ASN A 53 -16.24 0.62 12.38
N LEU A 54 -15.32 0.41 13.32
CA LEU A 54 -13.91 0.18 13.04
C LEU A 54 -13.71 -1.05 12.13
N VAL A 55 -14.39 -2.16 12.44
CA VAL A 55 -14.27 -3.42 11.69
C VAL A 55 -14.91 -3.35 10.31
N THR A 56 -15.96 -2.54 10.13
CA THR A 56 -16.65 -2.44 8.83
C THR A 56 -16.08 -1.35 7.96
N VAL A 57 -16.01 -0.12 8.45
CA VAL A 57 -15.63 1.06 7.65
C VAL A 57 -14.11 1.14 7.48
N ASP A 58 -13.37 1.10 8.58
CA ASP A 58 -11.92 1.30 8.51
C ASP A 58 -11.23 0.08 7.90
N ALA A 59 -11.77 -1.12 8.10
CA ALA A 59 -11.21 -2.32 7.49
C ALA A 59 -11.46 -2.40 5.98
N GLU A 60 -12.60 -1.92 5.50
CA GLU A 60 -12.86 -1.80 4.06
C GLU A 60 -11.91 -0.78 3.42
N ALA A 61 -11.74 0.38 4.07
CA ALA A 61 -10.77 1.38 3.62
C ALA A 61 -9.34 0.83 3.61
N LEU A 62 -8.94 0.06 4.63
CA LEU A 62 -7.63 -0.55 4.72
C LEU A 62 -7.43 -1.66 3.67
N ALA A 63 -8.47 -2.44 3.36
CA ALA A 63 -8.46 -3.44 2.30
C ALA A 63 -8.31 -2.81 0.91
N ALA A 64 -8.93 -1.66 0.68
CA ALA A 64 -8.73 -0.89 -0.55
C ALA A 64 -7.32 -0.28 -0.63
N ALA A 65 -6.74 0.13 0.51
CA ALA A 65 -5.41 0.76 0.56
C ALA A 65 -4.22 -0.22 0.49
N ALA A 66 -4.39 -1.45 0.99
CA ALA A 66 -3.29 -2.41 1.13
C ALA A 66 -2.58 -2.78 -0.20
N PRO A 67 -3.27 -2.96 -1.34
CA PRO A 67 -2.60 -3.19 -2.62
C PRO A 67 -1.71 -2.00 -3.03
N PHE A 68 -2.13 -0.76 -2.78
CA PHE A 68 -1.32 0.42 -3.10
C PHE A 68 -0.06 0.50 -2.27
N ALA A 69 -0.16 0.18 -0.97
CA ALA A 69 1.02 0.07 -0.12
C ALA A 69 2.00 -0.99 -0.67
N HIS A 70 1.48 -2.13 -1.12
CA HIS A 70 2.31 -3.19 -1.73
C HIS A 70 3.00 -2.73 -3.03
N HIS A 71 2.27 -2.05 -3.90
CA HIS A 71 2.84 -1.51 -5.13
C HIS A 71 3.91 -0.44 -4.86
N LEU A 72 3.73 0.38 -3.82
CA LEU A 72 4.68 1.43 -3.49
C LEU A 72 6.07 0.89 -3.11
N TRP A 73 6.16 -0.06 -2.17
CA TRP A 73 7.46 -0.61 -1.77
C TRP A 73 8.10 -1.45 -2.89
N SER A 74 7.28 -2.17 -3.67
CA SER A 74 7.73 -2.92 -4.83
C SER A 74 8.36 -2.01 -5.89
N ALA A 75 7.72 -0.87 -6.19
CA ALA A 75 8.26 0.12 -7.12
C ALA A 75 9.60 0.72 -6.65
N VAL A 76 9.73 1.01 -5.35
CA VAL A 76 11.00 1.51 -4.79
C VAL A 76 12.12 0.48 -4.98
N LEU A 77 11.83 -0.79 -4.72
CA LEU A 77 12.79 -1.88 -4.89
C LEU A 77 13.15 -2.08 -6.36
N GLU A 78 12.18 -2.03 -7.26
CA GLU A 78 12.41 -2.10 -8.72
C GLU A 78 13.33 -0.98 -9.20
N VAL A 79 13.08 0.26 -8.77
CA VAL A 79 13.92 1.41 -9.10
C VAL A 79 15.34 1.25 -8.53
N ALA A 80 15.48 0.79 -7.29
CA ALA A 80 16.79 0.55 -6.70
C ALA A 80 17.59 -0.52 -7.47
N ILE A 81 16.95 -1.63 -7.85
CA ILE A 81 17.58 -2.67 -8.67
C ILE A 81 17.94 -2.13 -10.05
N ALA A 82 17.04 -1.40 -10.71
CA ALA A 82 17.31 -0.81 -12.02
C ALA A 82 18.51 0.15 -11.96
N LEU A 83 18.57 1.03 -10.96
CA LEU A 83 19.66 1.98 -10.78
C LEU A 83 21.00 1.29 -10.49
N SER A 84 21.00 0.24 -9.66
CA SER A 84 22.23 -0.52 -9.38
C SER A 84 22.77 -1.23 -10.62
N LEU A 85 21.91 -1.85 -11.43
CA LEU A 85 22.27 -2.42 -12.73
C LEU A 85 22.80 -1.37 -13.70
N LEU A 86 22.13 -0.21 -13.77
CA LEU A 86 22.52 0.89 -14.65
C LEU A 86 23.88 1.47 -14.25
N TYR A 87 24.15 1.57 -12.94
CA TYR A 87 25.43 2.05 -12.42
C TYR A 87 26.58 1.14 -12.82
N ILE A 88 26.36 -0.18 -12.80
CA ILE A 88 27.35 -1.18 -13.22
C ILE A 88 27.62 -1.11 -14.73
N THR A 89 26.61 -0.80 -15.55
CA THR A 89 26.74 -0.80 -17.02
C THR A 89 27.21 0.51 -17.62
N ILE A 90 26.79 1.67 -17.08
CA ILE A 90 27.00 3.00 -17.67
C ILE A 90 27.89 3.89 -16.79
N GLY A 91 28.02 3.59 -15.49
CA GLY A 91 28.88 4.34 -14.56
C GLY A 91 28.24 5.63 -14.02
N PRO A 92 29.01 6.71 -13.77
CA PRO A 92 28.56 7.94 -13.07
C PRO A 92 27.30 8.66 -13.62
N PRO A 93 26.95 8.63 -14.93
CA PRO A 93 25.78 9.36 -15.45
C PRO A 93 24.44 9.01 -14.80
N VAL A 94 24.34 7.84 -14.14
CA VAL A 94 23.14 7.40 -13.42
C VAL A 94 22.73 8.38 -12.32
N ILE A 95 23.67 9.12 -11.73
CA ILE A 95 23.39 10.11 -10.69
C ILE A 95 22.48 11.23 -11.21
N ALA A 96 22.64 11.66 -12.47
CA ALA A 96 21.77 12.66 -13.08
C ALA A 96 20.33 12.16 -13.21
N ALA A 97 20.13 10.88 -13.55
CA ALA A 97 18.81 10.25 -13.62
C ALA A 97 18.14 10.18 -12.24
N VAL A 98 18.90 9.86 -11.18
CA VAL A 98 18.41 9.86 -9.79
C VAL A 98 17.94 11.25 -9.37
N VAL A 99 18.71 12.30 -9.68
CA VAL A 99 18.33 13.69 -9.35
C VAL A 99 17.01 14.09 -10.01
N ILE A 100 16.82 13.76 -11.28
CA ILE A 100 15.55 14.03 -11.99
C ILE A 100 14.39 13.25 -11.34
N MET A 101 14.62 11.99 -10.97
CA MET A 101 13.61 11.15 -10.34
C MET A 101 13.20 11.67 -8.95
N VAL A 102 14.16 12.16 -8.16
CA VAL A 102 13.91 12.80 -6.87
C VAL A 102 13.14 14.11 -7.03
N LEU A 103 13.43 14.91 -8.06
CA LEU A 103 12.69 16.15 -8.37
C LEU A 103 11.26 15.88 -8.89
N TYR A 104 11.01 14.71 -9.47
CA TYR A 104 9.69 14.32 -9.94
C TYR A 104 8.71 14.09 -8.78
N VAL A 105 9.18 13.62 -7.62
CA VAL A 105 8.35 13.40 -6.42
C VAL A 105 7.70 14.69 -5.89
N PRO A 106 8.42 15.79 -5.58
CA PRO A 106 7.82 17.04 -5.12
C PRO A 106 6.96 17.69 -6.21
N PHE A 107 7.31 17.52 -7.49
CA PHE A 107 6.48 17.98 -8.59
C PHE A 107 5.09 17.31 -8.58
N ASN A 108 5.05 15.98 -8.49
CA ASN A 108 3.78 15.24 -8.38
C ASN A 108 3.02 15.58 -7.10
N TYR A 109 3.73 15.79 -5.98
CA TYR A 109 3.12 16.20 -4.72
C TYR A 109 2.45 17.58 -4.82
N CYS A 110 3.13 18.59 -5.39
CA CYS A 110 2.54 19.90 -5.64
C CYS A 110 1.28 19.79 -6.52
N PHE A 111 1.35 19.02 -7.61
CA PHE A 111 0.19 18.77 -8.46
C PHE A 111 -0.96 18.10 -7.71
N SER A 112 -0.67 17.14 -6.82
CA SER A 112 -1.69 16.49 -5.99
C SER A 112 -2.36 17.47 -5.02
N LEU A 113 -1.62 18.41 -4.44
CA LEU A 113 -2.18 19.47 -3.59
C LEU A 113 -3.09 20.41 -4.37
N ILE A 114 -2.69 20.78 -5.58
CA ILE A 114 -3.51 21.60 -6.48
C ILE A 114 -4.81 20.88 -6.79
N ILE A 115 -4.77 19.59 -7.15
CA ILE A 115 -5.97 18.78 -7.44
C ILE A 115 -6.88 18.68 -6.21
N LYS A 116 -6.32 18.48 -5.01
CA LYS A 116 -7.10 18.48 -3.76
C LYS A 116 -7.74 19.82 -3.44
N SER A 117 -7.23 20.93 -3.98
CA SER A 117 -7.86 22.24 -3.83
C SER A 117 -9.08 22.43 -4.73
N TYR A 118 -9.27 21.57 -5.75
CA TYR A 118 -10.42 21.60 -6.65
C TYR A 118 -11.47 20.52 -6.32
N GLN A 119 -11.16 19.58 -5.43
CA GLN A 119 -12.09 18.57 -4.90
C GLN A 119 -12.67 19.02 -3.56
#